data_AF-A0AAN3MEW7-F1
#
_entry.id   AF-A0AAN3MEW7-F1
#
_cell.length_a   1.000
_cell.length_b   1.000
_cell.length_c   1.000
_cell.angle_alpha   90.00
_cell.angle_beta   90.00
_cell.angle_gamma   90.00
#
_symmetry.space_group_name_H-M   'P 1'
#
loop_
_entity.id
_entity.type
_entity.pdbx_description
1 polymer ?
#
loop_
_entity_poly.entity_id
_entity_poly.type
_entity_poly.pdbx_seq_one_letter_code
_entity_poly.pdbx_strand_id
1 'polypeptide(L)'
;MPSFIGGLVVFVSAAFNAQAETWFDPAFFKDDPSMVADLSRFEKGQKITPGVYRVDIVLNQTIVDTRNVNFVEITPEKGIAACLTTESLDAMGVNTDAFPAFKQLDKQACVPLAEIIPDASVTFNVNKLRLEISVPQIAIKSNARGYVPPERWDEGINALLLGYSFSGANSIHSSADSDSGDSYFLNLNSGVNLGPWRLRNNSTWSRSSGQTAEWKNLSSYLQRAVIPLKGELTVCDDYTAGDFFDSVSFRGVQLASDDNMLPDSLKGFAPVVRGIAKSNAQITIKQNGYTIYQTYVSPGAFEISDLYSTSSSGDLLVEIKEADGSVNSYSVPFSSVPLLQRQGRIKYAVTLAKYRTNSNEQQESKFAQATLQWGGPWGTTWYGGGQYAEYYRAAMFGLGFNLGDFGAISFDATQAKSTLADQSEHKGQSYRFLYAKTLNQLGTNFQLMGYRYSTSGFYTLSDTMYKHMDGYEFNDGDDEDTPMWSRYYNLFYTKRGKLQVNISQQLGEYGSFYLSGSQQTYWHTDQQDRLLQFGYNTQIKDLSLGVSWNYSKSRGQPDADQVFALNFSLPLNLLLPRSNDSYTRKKITPG
;
A
#
# COMPACT_ATOMS: atom_id res chain seq x y z
N MET A 1 105.38 7.19 -26.44
CA MET A 1 104.27 7.21 -27.41
C MET A 1 103.09 7.89 -26.76
N PRO A 2 102.63 9.05 -27.25
CA PRO A 2 101.61 9.83 -26.58
C PRO A 2 100.21 9.34 -26.93
N SER A 3 99.37 9.32 -25.90
CA SER A 3 97.97 8.91 -25.90
C SER A 3 97.08 9.96 -26.55
N PHE A 4 96.31 9.58 -27.57
CA PHE A 4 95.20 10.39 -28.10
C PHE A 4 93.89 9.92 -27.47
N ILE A 5 93.23 10.81 -26.72
CA ILE A 5 91.89 10.62 -26.19
C ILE A 5 90.89 11.06 -27.26
N GLY A 6 90.19 10.10 -27.86
CA GLY A 6 89.07 10.36 -28.77
C GLY A 6 87.77 10.51 -27.99
N GLY A 7 87.14 11.69 -28.07
CA GLY A 7 85.80 11.93 -27.54
C GLY A 7 84.73 11.42 -28.51
N LEU A 8 83.89 10.50 -28.04
CA LEU A 8 82.70 10.01 -28.74
C LEU A 8 81.51 10.92 -28.39
N VAL A 9 81.00 11.71 -29.35
CA VAL A 9 79.77 12.49 -29.18
C VAL A 9 78.61 11.64 -29.69
N VAL A 10 77.74 11.19 -28.78
CA VAL A 10 76.48 10.51 -29.10
C VAL A 10 75.38 11.55 -29.19
N PHE A 11 74.85 11.79 -30.40
CA PHE A 11 73.62 12.55 -30.60
C PHE A 11 72.43 11.63 -30.30
N VAL A 12 71.74 11.87 -29.19
CA VAL A 12 70.43 11.28 -28.91
C VAL A 12 69.37 12.11 -29.63
N SER A 13 68.87 11.59 -30.76
CA SER A 13 67.70 12.14 -31.44
C SER A 13 66.44 11.73 -30.67
N ALA A 14 65.90 12.65 -29.86
CA ALA A 14 64.55 12.51 -29.32
C ALA A 14 63.55 12.65 -30.47
N ALA A 15 62.90 11.54 -30.85
CA ALA A 15 61.75 11.56 -31.73
C ALA A 15 60.56 12.19 -30.98
N PHE A 16 60.36 13.49 -31.15
CA PHE A 16 59.12 14.13 -30.77
C PHE A 16 58.04 13.67 -31.74
N ASN A 17 57.04 12.94 -31.23
CA ASN A 17 55.80 12.73 -31.97
C ASN A 17 55.13 14.10 -32.16
N ALA A 18 55.36 14.71 -33.34
CA ALA A 18 54.60 15.88 -33.76
C ALA A 18 53.19 15.40 -34.13
N GLN A 19 52.22 15.63 -33.25
CA GLN A 19 50.83 15.61 -33.65
C GLN A 19 50.58 16.90 -34.42
N ALA A 20 50.42 16.81 -35.73
CA ALA A 20 49.89 17.91 -36.51
C ALA A 20 48.44 18.14 -36.07
N GLU A 21 48.11 19.36 -35.65
CA GLU A 21 46.72 19.76 -35.45
C GLU A 21 45.96 19.61 -36.78
N THR A 22 44.72 19.15 -36.71
CA THR A 22 43.83 19.06 -37.86
C THR A 22 43.57 20.46 -38.40
N TRP A 23 43.99 20.75 -39.62
CA TRP A 23 43.85 22.07 -40.26
C TRP A 23 43.00 21.97 -41.53
N PHE A 24 42.03 22.87 -41.69
CA PHE A 24 41.18 22.95 -42.87
C PHE A 24 41.67 24.09 -43.77
N ASP A 25 42.17 23.74 -44.95
CA ASP A 25 42.66 24.73 -45.92
C ASP A 25 41.48 25.57 -46.47
N PRO A 26 41.43 26.89 -46.19
CA PRO A 26 40.35 27.77 -46.64
C PRO A 26 40.19 27.83 -48.16
N ALA A 27 41.27 27.58 -48.91
CA ALA A 27 41.26 27.65 -50.38
C ALA A 27 40.34 26.58 -51.02
N PHE A 28 39.96 25.54 -50.29
CA PHE A 28 39.02 24.52 -50.77
C PHE A 28 37.54 24.94 -50.62
N PHE A 29 37.24 26.02 -49.89
CA PHE A 29 35.86 26.48 -49.67
C PHE A 29 35.48 27.68 -50.54
N LYS A 30 36.44 28.58 -50.82
CA LYS A 30 36.26 29.75 -51.69
C LYS A 30 37.58 30.20 -52.34
N ASP A 31 37.45 30.86 -53.49
CA ASP A 31 38.57 31.48 -54.21
C ASP A 31 39.24 32.64 -53.44
N ASP A 32 38.54 33.26 -52.49
CA ASP A 32 39.09 34.26 -51.57
C ASP A 32 39.14 33.69 -50.13
N PRO A 33 40.33 33.35 -49.62
CA PRO A 33 40.52 32.82 -48.27
C PRO A 33 40.03 33.77 -47.16
N SER A 34 40.03 35.09 -47.40
CA SER A 34 39.57 36.09 -46.41
C SER A 34 38.05 36.10 -46.24
N MET A 35 37.33 35.47 -47.17
CA MET A 35 35.87 35.30 -47.14
C MET A 35 35.43 34.00 -46.44
N VAL A 36 36.37 33.16 -46.02
CA VAL A 36 36.08 31.92 -45.29
C VAL A 36 35.99 32.24 -43.80
N ALA A 37 34.91 31.80 -43.15
CA ALA A 37 34.73 31.97 -41.72
C ALA A 37 35.84 31.24 -40.93
N ASP A 38 36.17 31.71 -39.73
CA ASP A 38 37.19 31.10 -38.87
C ASP A 38 36.86 29.62 -38.58
N LEU A 39 37.69 28.71 -39.10
CA LEU A 39 37.54 27.26 -38.98
C LEU A 39 38.31 26.66 -37.78
N SER A 40 39.10 27.47 -37.07
CA SER A 40 40.02 27.03 -35.99
C SER A 40 39.32 26.27 -34.85
N ARG A 41 38.01 26.45 -34.69
CA ARG A 41 37.19 25.71 -33.71
C ARG A 41 36.87 24.28 -34.17
N PHE A 42 36.58 24.08 -35.46
CA PHE A 42 36.32 22.76 -36.05
C PHE A 42 37.60 21.93 -36.14
N GLU A 43 38.73 22.62 -36.37
CA GLU A 43 40.10 22.09 -36.31
C GLU A 43 40.44 21.47 -34.96
N LYS A 44 39.86 22.00 -33.87
CA LYS A 44 40.01 21.49 -32.50
C LYS A 44 38.91 20.48 -32.09
N GLY A 45 38.13 20.00 -33.05
CA GLY A 45 37.06 19.02 -32.81
C GLY A 45 35.77 19.60 -32.22
N GLN A 46 35.65 20.93 -32.09
CA GLN A 46 34.39 21.57 -31.68
C GLN A 46 33.39 21.55 -32.84
N LYS A 47 32.17 21.07 -32.61
CA LYS A 47 31.18 20.81 -33.66
C LYS A 47 30.17 21.95 -33.90
N ILE A 48 30.03 22.90 -32.97
CA ILE A 48 29.21 24.11 -33.10
C ILE A 48 29.84 25.27 -32.30
N THR A 49 29.37 26.50 -32.55
CA THR A 49 29.74 27.69 -31.77
C THR A 49 28.77 27.91 -30.59
N PRO A 50 29.17 28.62 -29.52
CA PRO A 50 28.26 29.05 -28.47
C PRO A 50 27.08 29.86 -29.04
N GLY A 51 25.89 29.66 -28.50
CA GLY A 51 24.69 30.32 -28.99
C GLY A 51 23.43 29.51 -28.76
N VAL A 52 22.32 29.99 -29.30
CA VAL A 52 21.01 29.40 -29.10
C VAL A 52 20.70 28.45 -30.25
N TYR A 53 20.46 27.18 -29.93
CA TYR A 53 20.09 26.16 -30.91
C TYR A 53 18.75 25.55 -30.54
N ARG A 54 17.89 25.36 -31.54
CA ARG A 54 16.66 24.59 -31.37
C ARG A 54 17.00 23.10 -31.39
N VAL A 55 16.77 22.42 -30.28
CA VAL A 55 17.19 21.03 -30.08
C VAL A 55 16.06 20.20 -29.51
N ASP A 56 16.03 18.91 -29.87
CA ASP A 56 15.21 17.92 -29.19
C ASP A 56 15.89 17.54 -27.87
N ILE A 57 15.20 17.72 -26.75
CA ILE A 57 15.70 17.37 -25.43
C ILE A 57 15.22 15.97 -25.08
N VAL A 58 16.18 15.07 -24.86
CA VAL A 58 15.94 13.66 -24.55
C VAL A 58 16.43 13.40 -23.14
N LEU A 59 15.50 13.11 -22.22
CA LEU A 59 15.79 12.70 -20.85
C LEU A 59 15.61 11.18 -20.72
N ASN A 60 16.66 10.46 -20.30
CA ASN A 60 16.62 9.01 -20.12
C ASN A 60 16.00 8.28 -21.33
N GLN A 61 16.50 8.62 -22.54
CA GLN A 61 16.09 8.07 -23.84
C GLN A 61 14.67 8.44 -24.32
N THR A 62 13.94 9.27 -23.57
CA THR A 62 12.60 9.76 -23.95
C THR A 62 12.67 11.22 -24.36
N ILE A 63 12.08 11.59 -25.50
CA ILE A 63 11.96 13.01 -25.89
C ILE A 63 10.96 13.67 -24.92
N VAL A 64 11.42 14.69 -24.20
CA VAL A 64 10.60 15.40 -23.20
C VAL A 64 10.19 16.80 -23.64
N ASP A 65 10.96 17.43 -24.53
CA ASP A 65 10.70 18.80 -25.01
C ASP A 65 11.48 19.06 -26.31
N THR A 66 11.06 20.07 -27.08
CA THR A 66 11.81 20.59 -28.24
C THR A 66 11.82 22.12 -28.16
N ARG A 67 12.96 22.70 -27.81
CA ARG A 67 13.06 24.15 -27.59
C ARG A 67 14.43 24.71 -27.91
N ASN A 68 14.51 26.04 -27.88
CA ASN A 68 15.75 26.78 -27.95
C ASN A 68 16.54 26.61 -26.65
N VAL A 69 17.74 26.05 -26.75
CA VAL A 69 18.68 25.88 -25.63
C VAL A 69 19.90 26.75 -25.89
N ASN A 70 20.32 27.51 -24.88
CA ASN A 70 21.53 28.32 -24.96
C ASN A 70 22.74 27.42 -24.63
N PHE A 71 23.71 27.36 -25.53
CA PHE A 71 24.98 26.67 -25.34
C PHE A 71 26.06 27.68 -25.01
N VAL A 72 26.65 27.51 -23.82
CA VAL A 72 27.69 28.40 -23.29
C VAL A 72 29.05 27.71 -23.33
N GLU A 73 30.10 28.48 -23.57
CA GLU A 73 31.47 27.97 -23.54
C GLU A 73 31.91 27.79 -22.07
N ILE A 74 32.30 26.56 -21.70
CA ILE A 74 32.82 26.29 -20.34
C ILE A 74 34.30 26.71 -20.29
N THR A 75 35.12 26.14 -21.18
CA THR A 75 36.50 26.57 -21.47
C THR A 75 36.85 26.15 -22.91
N PRO A 76 37.87 26.77 -23.55
CA PRO A 76 38.29 26.39 -24.91
C PRO A 76 38.65 24.91 -25.06
N GLU A 77 39.13 24.29 -23.98
CA GLU A 77 39.55 22.89 -23.90
C GLU A 77 38.41 21.92 -23.52
N LYS A 78 37.43 22.36 -22.71
CA LYS A 78 36.29 21.53 -22.27
C LYS A 78 35.06 21.65 -23.19
N GLY A 79 35.10 22.57 -24.15
CA GLY A 79 34.05 22.78 -25.14
C GLY A 79 32.84 23.56 -24.59
N ILE A 80 31.69 23.29 -25.19
CA ILE A 80 30.41 23.96 -24.93
C ILE A 80 29.48 23.06 -24.12
N ALA A 81 28.63 23.65 -23.30
CA ALA A 81 27.59 22.93 -22.59
C ALA A 81 26.24 23.63 -22.71
N ALA A 82 25.17 22.83 -22.67
CA ALA A 82 23.83 23.35 -22.58
C ALA A 82 23.62 24.03 -21.22
N CYS A 83 23.17 25.28 -21.24
CA CYS A 83 22.74 25.99 -20.05
C CYS A 83 21.33 25.53 -19.69
N LEU A 84 21.22 24.65 -18.69
CA LEU A 84 19.96 24.18 -18.12
C LEU A 84 19.74 24.88 -16.78
N THR A 85 18.58 25.50 -16.59
CA THR A 85 18.20 26.12 -15.31
C THR A 85 17.51 25.11 -14.39
N THR A 86 17.47 25.39 -13.08
CA THR A 86 16.76 24.55 -12.10
C THR A 86 15.29 24.37 -12.47
N GLU A 87 14.60 25.44 -12.86
CA GLU A 87 13.20 25.40 -13.31
C GLU A 87 13.03 24.50 -14.55
N SER A 88 13.98 24.60 -15.49
CA SER A 88 13.94 23.80 -16.70
C SER A 88 14.11 22.30 -16.40
N LEU A 89 14.98 21.95 -15.44
CA LEU A 89 15.21 20.57 -15.00
C LEU A 89 14.00 20.01 -14.26
N ASP A 90 13.40 20.82 -13.37
CA ASP A 90 12.22 20.45 -12.60
C ASP A 90 11.00 20.18 -13.50
N ALA A 91 10.81 21.00 -14.54
CA ALA A 91 9.76 20.84 -15.55
C ALA A 91 9.98 19.60 -16.43
N MET A 92 11.25 19.22 -16.67
CA MET A 92 11.60 17.99 -17.40
C MET A 92 11.45 16.72 -16.54
N GLY A 93 11.12 16.87 -15.24
CA GLY A 93 10.88 15.75 -14.32
C GLY A 93 12.08 15.37 -13.46
N VAL A 94 13.17 16.14 -13.45
CA VAL A 94 14.27 15.97 -12.48
C VAL A 94 13.79 16.38 -11.10
N ASN A 95 14.10 15.61 -10.07
CA ASN A 95 13.73 15.89 -8.69
C ASN A 95 14.72 16.89 -8.06
N THR A 96 14.55 18.18 -8.34
CA THR A 96 15.46 19.22 -7.83
C THR A 96 15.34 19.43 -6.32
N ASP A 97 14.20 19.07 -5.72
CA ASP A 97 13.98 19.20 -4.27
C ASP A 97 14.81 18.22 -3.44
N ALA A 98 15.18 17.07 -4.02
CA ALA A 98 15.97 16.04 -3.36
C ALA A 98 17.44 16.45 -3.14
N PHE A 99 17.98 17.42 -3.88
CA PHE A 99 19.37 17.84 -3.79
C PHE A 99 19.48 19.30 -3.32
N PRO A 100 19.97 19.54 -2.08
CA PRO A 100 20.07 20.89 -1.51
C PRO A 100 20.87 21.88 -2.35
N ALA A 101 21.83 21.41 -3.16
CA ALA A 101 22.65 22.25 -4.03
C ALA A 101 21.83 23.07 -5.04
N PHE A 102 20.68 22.56 -5.52
CA PHE A 102 19.80 23.32 -6.41
C PHE A 102 19.17 24.55 -5.74
N LYS A 103 18.98 24.51 -4.41
CA LYS A 103 18.39 25.62 -3.65
C LYS A 103 19.35 26.78 -3.44
N GLN A 104 20.65 26.54 -3.60
CA GLN A 104 21.71 27.55 -3.43
C GLN A 104 22.05 28.27 -4.75
N LEU A 105 21.57 27.76 -5.88
CA LEU A 105 21.78 28.35 -7.19
C LEU A 105 20.72 29.42 -7.49
N ASP A 106 21.13 30.49 -8.18
CA ASP A 106 20.18 31.43 -8.75
C ASP A 106 19.29 30.71 -9.79
N LYS A 107 18.00 31.04 -9.83
CA LYS A 107 17.01 30.35 -10.68
C LYS A 107 17.36 30.43 -12.17
N GLN A 108 18.10 31.44 -12.59
CA GLN A 108 18.54 31.63 -13.98
C GLN A 108 19.97 31.16 -14.25
N ALA A 109 20.72 30.69 -13.25
CA ALA A 109 22.07 30.19 -13.44
C ALA A 109 22.08 28.86 -14.20
N CYS A 110 23.12 28.64 -15.01
CA CYS A 110 23.36 27.36 -15.66
C CYS A 110 23.78 26.33 -14.60
N VAL A 111 23.03 25.24 -14.48
CA VAL A 111 23.25 24.20 -13.49
C VAL A 111 24.36 23.26 -13.96
N PRO A 112 25.42 23.03 -13.16
CA PRO A 112 26.40 21.96 -13.40
C PRO A 112 25.80 20.60 -13.01
N LEU A 113 24.92 20.05 -13.84
CA LEU A 113 24.11 18.86 -13.51
C LEU A 113 24.94 17.66 -13.05
N ALA A 114 26.06 17.38 -13.73
CA ALA A 114 26.95 16.26 -13.44
C ALA A 114 27.77 16.42 -12.13
N GLU A 115 27.89 17.64 -11.61
CA GLU A 115 28.54 17.89 -10.31
C GLU A 115 27.56 17.76 -9.15
N ILE A 116 26.28 18.07 -9.38
CA ILE A 116 25.23 18.03 -8.37
C ILE A 116 24.65 16.62 -8.23
N ILE A 117 24.41 15.93 -9.35
CA ILE A 117 23.84 14.60 -9.38
C ILE A 117 24.93 13.63 -9.85
N PRO A 118 25.45 12.77 -8.95
CA PRO A 118 26.41 11.72 -9.33
C PRO A 118 25.85 10.85 -10.46
N ASP A 119 26.72 10.42 -11.37
CA ASP A 119 26.37 9.59 -12.54
C ASP A 119 25.40 10.24 -13.56
N ALA A 120 25.07 11.52 -13.39
CA ALA A 120 24.36 12.27 -14.42
C ALA A 120 25.29 12.71 -15.55
N SER A 121 24.79 12.72 -16.78
CA SER A 121 25.53 13.18 -17.95
C SER A 121 24.65 13.98 -18.91
N VAL A 122 25.27 14.93 -19.60
CA VAL A 122 24.63 15.77 -20.62
C VAL A 122 25.51 15.72 -21.86
N THR A 123 24.97 15.19 -22.96
CA THR A 123 25.68 15.03 -24.22
C THR A 123 24.88 15.68 -25.34
N PHE A 124 25.52 16.54 -26.13
CA PHE A 124 24.88 17.16 -27.29
C PHE A 124 25.30 16.48 -28.59
N ASN A 125 24.33 15.88 -29.29
CA ASN A 125 24.50 15.31 -30.61
C ASN A 125 24.13 16.35 -31.68
N VAL A 126 25.14 17.07 -32.15
CA VAL A 126 25.02 18.12 -33.18
C VAL A 126 24.36 17.60 -34.46
N ASN A 127 24.75 16.42 -34.94
CA ASN A 127 24.27 15.88 -36.22
C ASN A 127 22.77 15.59 -36.21
N LYS A 128 22.20 15.34 -35.03
CA LYS A 128 20.77 15.09 -34.82
C LYS A 128 20.05 16.26 -34.16
N LEU A 129 20.76 17.35 -33.84
CA LEU A 129 20.29 18.46 -33.00
C LEU A 129 19.58 17.96 -31.73
N ARG A 130 20.19 17.01 -31.02
CA ARG A 130 19.60 16.33 -29.87
C ARG A 130 20.45 16.51 -28.62
N LEU A 131 19.85 17.02 -27.55
CA LEU A 131 20.46 17.09 -26.23
C LEU A 131 20.04 15.87 -25.40
N GLU A 132 20.98 14.96 -25.19
CA GLU A 132 20.78 13.71 -24.45
C GLU A 132 21.21 13.92 -22.99
N ILE A 133 20.24 13.86 -22.09
CA ILE A 133 20.41 14.01 -20.65
C ILE A 133 20.15 12.63 -20.02
N SER A 134 21.15 12.09 -19.34
CA SER A 134 21.03 10.87 -18.54
C SER A 134 21.09 11.24 -17.07
N VAL A 135 20.06 10.89 -16.32
CA VAL A 135 19.96 11.15 -14.87
C VAL A 135 19.57 9.85 -14.19
N PRO A 136 20.27 9.43 -13.11
CA PRO A 136 19.89 8.25 -12.34
C PRO A 136 18.41 8.32 -11.92
N GLN A 137 17.71 7.18 -11.96
CA GLN A 137 16.27 7.14 -11.70
C GLN A 137 15.90 7.74 -10.33
N ILE A 138 16.76 7.58 -9.32
CA ILE A 138 16.54 8.15 -7.97
C ILE A 138 16.46 9.69 -7.96
N ALA A 139 17.03 10.34 -8.97
CA ALA A 139 17.02 11.79 -9.15
C ALA A 139 15.93 12.29 -10.12
N ILE A 140 15.04 11.41 -10.57
CA ILE A 140 13.83 11.74 -11.32
C ILE A 140 12.63 11.76 -10.37
N LYS A 141 11.65 12.63 -10.61
CA LYS A 141 10.37 12.63 -9.89
C LYS A 141 9.68 11.29 -10.16
N SER A 142 9.60 10.46 -9.13
CA SER A 142 8.94 9.16 -9.21
C SER A 142 7.44 9.35 -9.35
N ASN A 143 6.92 9.13 -10.56
CA ASN A 143 5.49 8.86 -10.75
C ASN A 143 5.31 7.35 -10.64
N ALA A 144 4.74 6.91 -9.52
CA ALA A 144 4.40 5.49 -9.36
C ALA A 144 3.51 5.02 -10.51
N ARG A 145 3.64 3.76 -10.93
CA ARG A 145 2.78 3.22 -11.97
C ARG A 145 1.31 3.39 -11.64
N GLY A 146 0.53 3.82 -12.64
CA GLY A 146 -0.89 4.12 -12.47
C GLY A 146 -1.16 5.44 -11.75
N TYR A 147 -0.15 6.30 -11.55
CA TYR A 147 -0.35 7.64 -11.02
C TYR A 147 -1.26 8.48 -11.94
N VAL A 148 -2.30 9.05 -11.34
CA VAL A 148 -3.20 9.99 -12.00
C VAL A 148 -3.09 11.33 -11.26
N PRO A 149 -2.70 12.42 -11.94
CA PRO A 149 -2.62 13.73 -11.33
C PRO A 149 -3.96 14.14 -10.69
N PRO A 150 -3.96 14.69 -9.46
CA PRO A 150 -5.17 15.15 -8.77
C PRO A 150 -6.07 16.09 -9.58
N GLU A 151 -5.50 16.89 -10.47
CA GLU A 151 -6.24 17.85 -11.31
C GLU A 151 -7.14 17.15 -12.34
N ARG A 152 -6.92 15.85 -12.58
CA ARG A 152 -7.75 15.00 -13.44
C ARG A 152 -8.85 14.26 -12.69
N TRP A 153 -8.94 14.40 -11.36
CA TRP A 153 -9.96 13.72 -10.58
C TRP A 153 -11.29 14.47 -10.73
N ASP A 154 -12.29 13.76 -11.25
CA ASP A 154 -13.62 14.33 -11.45
C ASP A 154 -14.46 14.16 -10.18
N GLU A 155 -15.04 15.26 -9.70
CA GLU A 155 -15.98 15.29 -8.57
C GLU A 155 -17.36 14.74 -8.96
N GLY A 156 -17.54 14.30 -10.20
CA GLY A 156 -18.77 13.73 -10.71
C GLY A 156 -19.90 14.74 -10.86
N ILE A 157 -21.10 14.23 -11.12
CA ILE A 157 -22.28 15.04 -11.35
C ILE A 157 -23.17 15.13 -10.11
N ASN A 158 -23.98 16.19 -10.08
CA ASN A 158 -25.05 16.30 -9.10
C ASN A 158 -26.12 15.25 -9.38
N ALA A 159 -26.42 14.39 -8.41
CA ALA A 159 -27.35 13.28 -8.60
C ALA A 159 -28.03 12.89 -7.29
N LEU A 160 -29.28 12.44 -7.40
CA LEU A 160 -29.99 11.72 -6.35
C LEU A 160 -29.83 10.22 -6.58
N LEU A 161 -29.60 9.47 -5.50
CA LEU A 161 -29.36 8.03 -5.51
C LEU A 161 -30.36 7.35 -4.58
N LEU A 162 -30.94 6.24 -5.05
CA LEU A 162 -31.78 5.36 -4.25
C LEU A 162 -31.54 3.91 -4.67
N GLY A 163 -31.02 3.10 -3.76
CA GLY A 163 -30.95 1.65 -3.87
C GLY A 163 -31.86 1.01 -2.82
N TYR A 164 -32.57 -0.04 -3.20
CA TYR A 164 -33.45 -0.77 -2.29
C TYR A 164 -33.24 -2.28 -2.42
N SER A 165 -33.34 -2.99 -1.31
CA SER A 165 -33.37 -4.45 -1.25
C SER A 165 -34.52 -4.88 -0.37
N PHE A 166 -35.49 -5.59 -0.94
CA PHE A 166 -36.65 -6.11 -0.23
C PHE A 166 -36.62 -7.62 -0.24
N SER A 167 -36.69 -8.23 0.94
CA SER A 167 -36.78 -9.67 1.12
C SER A 167 -37.96 -10.01 2.02
N GLY A 168 -38.53 -11.19 1.79
CA GLY A 168 -39.58 -11.72 2.64
C GLY A 168 -39.53 -13.24 2.67
N ALA A 169 -39.92 -13.81 3.79
CA ALA A 169 -40.03 -15.25 3.99
C ALA A 169 -41.35 -15.57 4.69
N ASN A 170 -41.91 -16.73 4.35
CA ASN A 170 -43.04 -17.31 5.06
C ASN A 170 -42.60 -18.70 5.59
N SER A 171 -42.72 -18.89 6.89
CA SER A 171 -42.49 -20.16 7.57
C SER A 171 -43.82 -20.81 7.90
N ILE A 172 -44.05 -21.97 7.30
CA ILE A 172 -45.19 -22.82 7.60
C ILE A 172 -44.68 -23.96 8.48
N HIS A 173 -45.17 -24.03 9.72
CA HIS A 173 -44.84 -25.12 10.62
C HIS A 173 -45.80 -26.29 10.42
N SER A 174 -45.28 -27.52 10.51
CA SER A 174 -46.07 -28.75 10.30
C SER A 174 -46.86 -29.21 11.53
N SER A 175 -46.66 -28.56 12.69
CA SER A 175 -47.31 -28.93 13.95
C SER A 175 -48.62 -28.15 14.12
N ALA A 176 -49.67 -28.81 14.59
CA ALA A 176 -51.02 -28.23 14.71
C ALA A 176 -51.14 -27.07 15.74
N ASP A 177 -50.17 -26.94 16.65
CA ASP A 177 -50.11 -25.92 17.72
C ASP A 177 -49.12 -24.77 17.44
N SER A 178 -48.53 -24.71 16.24
CA SER A 178 -47.54 -23.67 15.89
C SER A 178 -48.04 -22.76 14.80
N ASP A 179 -48.10 -21.46 15.08
CA ASP A 179 -48.48 -20.44 14.11
C ASP A 179 -47.49 -20.38 12.93
N SER A 180 -48.03 -20.16 11.73
CA SER A 180 -47.22 -19.77 10.56
C SER A 180 -46.70 -18.35 10.74
N GLY A 181 -45.43 -18.11 10.42
CA GLY A 181 -44.81 -16.79 10.54
C GLY A 181 -44.49 -16.18 9.18
N ASP A 182 -44.73 -14.89 9.02
CA ASP A 182 -44.16 -14.08 7.94
C ASP A 182 -43.09 -13.13 8.48
N SER A 183 -42.07 -12.89 7.68
CA SER A 183 -41.07 -11.86 7.94
C SER A 183 -40.77 -11.08 6.66
N TYR A 184 -40.73 -9.76 6.78
CA TYR A 184 -40.41 -8.83 5.71
C TYR A 184 -39.31 -7.89 6.16
N PHE A 185 -38.38 -7.63 5.26
CA PHE A 185 -37.25 -6.76 5.48
C PHE A 185 -36.99 -5.91 4.25
N LEU A 186 -36.82 -4.60 4.47
CA LEU A 186 -36.46 -3.63 3.45
C LEU A 186 -35.20 -2.90 3.91
N ASN A 187 -34.15 -2.92 3.10
CA ASN A 187 -33.00 -2.03 3.24
C ASN A 187 -33.05 -0.94 2.17
N LEU A 188 -32.89 0.32 2.58
CA LEU A 188 -32.88 1.49 1.72
C LEU A 188 -31.56 2.25 1.88
N ASN A 189 -30.82 2.35 0.78
CA ASN A 189 -29.62 3.17 0.65
C ASN A 189 -29.96 4.39 -0.20
N SER A 190 -30.09 5.54 0.44
CA SER A 190 -30.35 6.81 -0.23
C SER A 190 -29.12 7.71 -0.20
N GLY A 191 -29.01 8.61 -1.17
CA GLY A 191 -27.88 9.51 -1.24
C GLY A 191 -28.08 10.69 -2.16
N VAL A 192 -27.29 11.73 -1.91
CA VAL A 192 -27.23 12.94 -2.72
C VAL A 192 -25.77 13.25 -3.01
N ASN A 193 -25.45 13.50 -4.26
CA ASN A 193 -24.15 14.03 -4.69
C ASN A 193 -24.34 15.49 -5.08
N LEU A 194 -23.55 16.39 -4.49
CA LEU A 194 -23.52 17.81 -4.84
C LEU A 194 -22.07 18.31 -4.88
N GLY A 195 -21.52 18.52 -6.08
CA GLY A 195 -20.10 18.83 -6.27
C GLY A 195 -19.22 17.77 -5.59
N PRO A 196 -18.28 18.13 -4.68
CA PRO A 196 -17.42 17.16 -3.98
C PRO A 196 -18.09 16.49 -2.77
N TRP A 197 -19.32 16.88 -2.42
CA TRP A 197 -20.01 16.38 -1.25
C TRP A 197 -20.84 15.14 -1.57
N ARG A 198 -20.80 14.17 -0.66
CA ARG A 198 -21.54 12.92 -0.73
C ARG A 198 -22.35 12.74 0.54
N LEU A 199 -23.65 12.97 0.47
CA LEU A 199 -24.58 12.61 1.55
C LEU A 199 -25.03 11.17 1.33
N ARG A 200 -24.98 10.35 2.37
CA ARG A 200 -25.44 8.96 2.36
C ARG A 200 -26.30 8.69 3.57
N ASN A 201 -27.32 7.87 3.39
CA ASN A 201 -28.21 7.41 4.44
C ASN A 201 -28.57 5.95 4.18
N ASN A 202 -28.42 5.13 5.22
CA ASN A 202 -28.83 3.72 5.21
C ASN A 202 -29.89 3.52 6.28
N SER A 203 -31.07 3.07 5.87
CA SER A 203 -32.21 2.83 6.74
C SER A 203 -32.83 1.48 6.44
N THR A 204 -33.35 0.82 7.47
CA THR A 204 -34.02 -0.47 7.37
C THR A 204 -35.42 -0.40 7.91
N TRP A 205 -36.32 -1.12 7.26
CA TRP A 205 -37.65 -1.41 7.76
C TRP A 205 -37.81 -2.92 7.90
N SER A 206 -38.34 -3.36 9.04
CA SER A 206 -38.59 -4.78 9.30
C SER A 206 -39.94 -4.99 9.94
N ARG A 207 -40.59 -6.09 9.57
CA ARG A 207 -41.83 -6.55 10.17
C ARG A 207 -41.80 -8.07 10.26
N SER A 208 -42.07 -8.60 11.44
CA SER A 208 -42.25 -10.03 11.68
C SER A 208 -43.66 -10.29 12.19
N SER A 209 -44.18 -11.50 11.97
CA SER A 209 -45.45 -11.93 12.56
C SER A 209 -45.43 -11.74 14.08
N GLY A 210 -46.50 -11.19 14.65
CA GLY A 210 -46.60 -10.87 16.08
C GLY A 210 -45.85 -9.61 16.53
N GLN A 211 -45.01 -8.99 15.70
CA GLN A 211 -44.26 -7.77 16.03
C GLN A 211 -44.75 -6.54 15.24
N THR A 212 -44.59 -5.36 15.83
CA THR A 212 -44.86 -4.09 15.13
C THR A 212 -43.79 -3.82 14.08
N ALA A 213 -44.21 -3.27 12.95
CA ALA A 213 -43.27 -2.86 11.91
C ALA A 213 -42.40 -1.70 12.43
N GLU A 214 -41.08 -1.83 12.30
CA GLU A 214 -40.12 -0.88 12.84
C GLU A 214 -39.26 -0.28 11.74
N TRP A 215 -38.97 1.02 11.84
CA TRP A 215 -38.06 1.73 10.96
C TRP A 215 -36.81 2.18 11.72
N LYS A 216 -35.64 1.65 11.35
CA LYS A 216 -34.35 1.99 11.97
C LYS A 216 -33.46 2.75 11.00
N ASN A 217 -32.94 3.89 11.43
CA ASN A 217 -31.82 4.52 10.73
C ASN A 217 -30.50 3.90 11.21
N LEU A 218 -29.76 3.28 10.29
CA LEU A 218 -28.49 2.61 10.61
C LEU A 218 -27.32 3.58 10.59
N SER A 219 -27.28 4.47 9.60
CA SER A 219 -26.29 5.53 9.50
C SER A 219 -26.77 6.67 8.60
N SER A 220 -26.33 7.88 8.93
CA SER A 220 -26.46 9.06 8.10
C SER A 220 -25.17 9.86 8.19
N TYR A 221 -24.50 10.07 7.05
CA TYR A 221 -23.23 10.80 7.04
C TYR A 221 -23.04 11.63 5.78
N LEU A 222 -22.23 12.67 5.94
CA LEU A 222 -21.76 13.53 4.88
C LEU A 222 -20.25 13.36 4.78
N GLN A 223 -19.75 12.97 3.61
CA GLN A 223 -18.32 12.81 3.37
C GLN A 223 -17.83 13.66 2.19
N ARG A 224 -16.54 13.99 2.24
CA ARG A 224 -15.83 14.74 1.19
C ARG A 224 -14.34 14.38 1.18
N ALA A 225 -13.79 14.17 -0.02
CA ALA A 225 -12.35 14.05 -0.22
C ALA A 225 -11.63 15.39 0.02
N VAL A 226 -10.53 15.34 0.78
CA VAL A 226 -9.60 16.44 1.04
C VAL A 226 -8.27 16.12 0.35
N ILE A 227 -8.24 16.37 -0.96
CA ILE A 227 -7.17 15.94 -1.86
C ILE A 227 -5.76 16.35 -1.41
N PRO A 228 -5.50 17.60 -0.95
CA PRO A 228 -4.16 17.99 -0.51
C PRO A 228 -3.62 17.19 0.67
N LEU A 229 -4.52 16.63 1.49
CA LEU A 229 -4.17 15.80 2.65
C LEU A 229 -4.26 14.30 2.36
N LYS A 230 -4.61 13.91 1.12
CA LYS A 230 -4.91 12.53 0.71
C LYS A 230 -5.82 11.81 1.72
N GLY A 231 -6.85 12.51 2.18
CA GLY A 231 -7.75 12.03 3.22
C GLY A 231 -9.21 12.31 2.92
N GLU A 232 -10.08 11.64 3.65
CA GLU A 232 -11.53 11.83 3.63
C GLU A 232 -11.99 12.47 4.93
N LEU A 233 -12.82 13.50 4.80
CA LEU A 233 -13.54 14.13 5.89
C LEU A 233 -14.94 13.53 5.95
N THR A 234 -15.28 12.90 7.08
CA THR A 234 -16.60 12.33 7.36
C THR A 234 -17.26 13.06 8.53
N VAL A 235 -18.53 13.40 8.38
CA VAL A 235 -19.36 14.09 9.39
C VAL A 235 -20.63 13.29 9.66
N CYS A 236 -21.03 13.25 10.93
CA CYS A 236 -22.11 12.44 11.52
C CYS A 236 -21.71 10.98 11.77
N ASP A 237 -22.49 10.00 11.29
CA ASP A 237 -22.41 8.62 11.74
C ASP A 237 -21.37 7.81 10.97
N ASP A 238 -20.36 7.29 11.67
CA ASP A 238 -19.35 6.41 11.09
C ASP A 238 -18.66 5.55 12.17
N TYR A 239 -17.58 4.86 11.81
CA TYR A 239 -16.80 3.99 12.68
C TYR A 239 -15.32 4.37 12.67
N THR A 240 -14.64 4.22 13.80
CA THR A 240 -13.17 4.32 13.83
C THR A 240 -12.53 3.06 13.27
N ALA A 241 -11.34 3.18 12.69
CA ALA A 241 -10.57 2.01 12.24
C ALA A 241 -10.15 1.13 13.42
N GLY A 242 -10.26 -0.20 13.26
CA GLY A 242 -9.91 -1.21 14.27
C GLY A 242 -8.46 -1.66 14.29
N ASP A 243 -7.54 -0.91 13.65
CA ASP A 243 -6.14 -1.31 13.47
C ASP A 243 -5.35 -1.29 14.80
N PHE A 244 -5.65 -0.30 15.65
CA PHE A 244 -4.87 0.00 16.87
C PHE A 244 -5.72 -0.16 18.13
N PHE A 245 -6.78 0.63 18.24
CA PHE A 245 -7.82 0.49 19.25
C PHE A 245 -8.98 -0.33 18.68
N ASP A 246 -9.83 -0.86 19.57
CA ASP A 246 -11.05 -1.53 19.13
C ASP A 246 -11.95 -0.50 18.40
N SER A 247 -12.55 -0.93 17.28
CA SER A 247 -13.41 -0.05 16.47
C SER A 247 -14.63 0.35 17.26
N VAL A 248 -14.94 1.65 17.26
CA VAL A 248 -16.13 2.21 17.92
C VAL A 248 -16.99 2.94 16.90
N SER A 249 -18.31 2.78 17.03
CA SER A 249 -19.26 3.57 16.27
C SER A 249 -19.41 4.95 16.90
N PHE A 250 -19.51 5.98 16.08
CA PHE A 250 -19.53 7.36 16.56
C PHE A 250 -20.46 8.24 15.75
N ARG A 251 -20.83 9.37 16.36
CA ARG A 251 -21.48 10.51 15.70
C ARG A 251 -20.64 11.76 15.93
N GLY A 252 -20.03 12.30 14.89
CA GLY A 252 -19.11 13.44 15.03
C GLY A 252 -18.38 13.82 13.75
N VAL A 253 -17.11 14.16 13.87
CA VAL A 253 -16.25 14.54 12.73
C VAL A 253 -15.00 13.68 12.74
N GLN A 254 -14.65 13.11 11.59
CA GLN A 254 -13.41 12.37 11.38
C GLN A 254 -12.69 12.90 10.13
N LEU A 255 -11.38 13.07 10.24
CA LEU A 255 -10.49 13.23 9.09
C LEU A 255 -9.49 12.08 9.11
N ALA A 256 -9.50 11.24 8.08
CA ALA A 256 -8.63 10.08 7.97
C ALA A 256 -7.97 10.02 6.60
N SER A 257 -6.74 9.53 6.52
CA SER A 257 -6.08 9.24 5.23
C SER A 257 -6.84 8.14 4.48
N ASP A 258 -7.04 8.32 3.17
CA ASP A 258 -7.72 7.35 2.31
C ASP A 258 -6.72 6.68 1.37
N ASP A 259 -6.59 5.35 1.51
CA ASP A 259 -5.71 4.53 0.70
C ASP A 259 -6.14 4.45 -0.76
N ASN A 260 -7.40 4.73 -1.08
CA ASN A 260 -7.92 4.75 -2.44
C ASN A 260 -7.44 5.96 -3.25
N MET A 261 -6.96 7.01 -2.58
CA MET A 261 -6.32 8.16 -3.22
C MET A 261 -4.87 7.86 -3.65
N LEU A 262 -4.34 6.70 -3.28
CA LEU A 262 -3.03 6.23 -3.73
C LEU A 262 -3.17 5.35 -4.98
N PRO A 263 -2.20 5.42 -5.92
CA PRO A 263 -2.09 4.43 -6.99
C PRO A 263 -2.05 3.00 -6.42
N ASP A 264 -2.65 2.05 -7.13
CA ASP A 264 -2.70 0.65 -6.70
C ASP A 264 -1.32 0.05 -6.44
N SER A 265 -0.32 0.53 -7.19
CA SER A 265 1.09 0.19 -7.03
C SER A 265 1.70 0.62 -5.69
N LEU A 266 1.05 1.52 -4.94
CA LEU A 266 1.48 2.02 -3.62
C LEU A 266 0.60 1.53 -2.46
N LYS A 267 -0.47 0.78 -2.73
CA LYS A 267 -1.34 0.19 -1.71
C LYS A 267 -0.65 -0.97 -0.98
N GLY A 268 -1.00 -1.17 0.29
CA GLY A 268 -0.40 -2.20 1.14
C GLY A 268 1.11 -2.03 1.38
N PHE A 269 1.73 -3.04 2.00
CA PHE A 269 3.18 -3.11 2.17
C PHE A 269 3.83 -3.86 0.99
N ALA A 270 4.91 -3.31 0.47
CA ALA A 270 5.87 -3.97 -0.40
C ALA A 270 7.27 -3.41 -0.06
N PRO A 271 8.33 -4.25 -0.06
CA PRO A 271 9.68 -3.79 0.22
C PRO A 271 10.14 -2.87 -0.91
N VAL A 272 10.92 -1.85 -0.55
CA VAL A 272 11.56 -0.97 -1.52
C VAL A 272 12.85 -1.65 -2.00
N VAL A 273 12.97 -1.84 -3.31
CA VAL A 273 14.18 -2.44 -3.92
C VAL A 273 15.15 -1.33 -4.29
N ARG A 274 16.39 -1.42 -3.81
CA ARG A 274 17.45 -0.43 -4.05
C ARG A 274 18.66 -1.11 -4.70
N GLY A 275 19.31 -0.42 -5.64
CA GLY A 275 20.53 -0.94 -6.27
C GLY A 275 21.28 0.14 -7.04
N ILE A 276 22.40 -0.25 -7.66
CA ILE A 276 23.22 0.59 -8.54
C ILE A 276 23.38 -0.16 -9.86
N ALA A 277 23.05 0.51 -10.96
CA ALA A 277 23.30 0.03 -12.31
C ALA A 277 24.61 0.65 -12.84
N LYS A 278 25.50 -0.15 -13.41
CA LYS A 278 26.78 0.35 -13.98
C LYS A 278 26.57 0.99 -15.36
N SER A 279 25.52 0.56 -16.06
CA SER A 279 25.18 1.01 -17.41
C SER A 279 23.66 1.18 -17.56
N ASN A 280 23.17 1.38 -18.79
CA ASN A 280 21.74 1.25 -19.07
C ASN A 280 21.34 -0.20 -18.82
N ALA A 281 20.67 -0.45 -17.69
CA ALA A 281 20.38 -1.80 -17.22
C ALA A 281 18.89 -2.11 -17.30
N GLN A 282 18.60 -3.39 -17.58
CA GLN A 282 17.27 -3.96 -17.47
C GLN A 282 17.11 -4.58 -16.08
N ILE A 283 16.20 -4.04 -15.28
CA ILE A 283 15.85 -4.55 -13.95
C ILE A 283 14.66 -5.48 -14.10
N THR A 284 14.81 -6.73 -13.68
CA THR A 284 13.75 -7.74 -13.68
C THR A 284 13.55 -8.24 -12.26
N ILE A 285 12.34 -8.12 -11.72
CA ILE A 285 11.99 -8.63 -10.39
C ILE A 285 11.04 -9.79 -10.58
N LYS A 286 11.44 -10.94 -10.04
CA LYS A 286 10.69 -12.18 -10.08
C LYS A 286 10.20 -12.56 -8.69
N GLN A 287 9.03 -13.15 -8.63
CA GLN A 287 8.45 -13.71 -7.41
C GLN A 287 7.87 -15.08 -7.75
N ASN A 288 8.24 -16.11 -6.99
CA ASN A 288 7.86 -17.50 -7.29
C ASN A 288 8.20 -17.94 -8.72
N GLY A 289 9.32 -17.44 -9.28
CA GLY A 289 9.76 -17.74 -10.64
C GLY A 289 9.07 -16.93 -11.75
N TYR A 290 8.00 -16.19 -11.45
CA TYR A 290 7.30 -15.33 -12.41
C TYR A 290 7.87 -13.91 -12.37
N THR A 291 8.12 -13.31 -13.55
CA THR A 291 8.46 -11.89 -13.64
C THR A 291 7.25 -11.03 -13.29
N ILE A 292 7.32 -10.34 -12.15
CA ILE A 292 6.25 -9.45 -11.66
C ILE A 292 6.50 -7.99 -12.02
N TYR A 293 7.76 -7.62 -12.29
CA TYR A 293 8.15 -6.26 -12.61
C TYR A 293 9.35 -6.29 -13.54
N GLN A 294 9.32 -5.44 -14.58
CA GLN A 294 10.46 -5.23 -15.45
C GLN A 294 10.52 -3.76 -15.85
N THR A 295 11.68 -3.14 -15.77
CA THR A 295 11.91 -1.77 -16.23
C THR A 295 13.35 -1.58 -16.72
N TYR A 296 13.59 -0.52 -17.47
CA TYR A 296 14.94 -0.06 -17.81
C TYR A 296 15.30 1.13 -16.93
N VAL A 297 16.55 1.20 -16.49
CA VAL A 297 17.08 2.32 -15.69
C VAL A 297 18.37 2.84 -16.34
N SER A 298 18.58 4.15 -16.23
CA SER A 298 19.85 4.79 -16.60
C SER A 298 20.98 4.37 -15.65
N PRO A 299 22.26 4.55 -16.03
CA PRO A 299 23.38 4.28 -15.14
C PRO A 299 23.27 5.07 -13.82
N GLY A 300 23.73 4.48 -12.72
CA GLY A 300 23.70 5.05 -11.39
C GLY A 300 22.70 4.36 -10.44
N ALA A 301 22.44 5.00 -9.31
CA ALA A 301 21.55 4.47 -8.27
C ALA A 301 20.08 4.49 -8.70
N PHE A 302 19.35 3.43 -8.35
CA PHE A 302 17.91 3.31 -8.59
C PHE A 302 17.15 2.83 -7.36
N GLU A 303 15.87 3.20 -7.31
CA GLU A 303 14.91 2.79 -6.28
C GLU A 303 13.58 2.39 -6.94
N ILE A 304 13.09 1.19 -6.64
CA ILE A 304 11.78 0.70 -7.06
C ILE A 304 10.89 0.61 -5.81
N SER A 305 9.91 1.51 -5.71
CA SER A 305 8.98 1.62 -4.58
C SER A 305 7.51 1.40 -4.96
N ASP A 306 7.24 1.14 -6.24
CA ASP A 306 5.91 0.96 -6.86
C ASP A 306 5.59 -0.52 -7.21
N LEU A 307 6.15 -1.45 -6.45
CA LEU A 307 5.77 -2.87 -6.54
C LEU A 307 4.33 -3.06 -6.05
N TYR A 308 3.49 -3.82 -6.76
CA TYR A 308 2.19 -4.21 -6.23
C TYR A 308 2.36 -5.02 -4.95
N SER A 309 1.53 -4.75 -3.94
CA SER A 309 1.49 -5.58 -2.73
C SER A 309 0.85 -6.92 -3.08
N THR A 310 1.61 -8.00 -2.95
CA THR A 310 1.09 -9.36 -3.03
C THR A 310 0.90 -9.88 -1.61
N SER A 311 -0.32 -10.28 -1.26
CA SER A 311 -0.75 -10.53 0.12
C SER A 311 -0.03 -11.68 0.84
N SER A 312 0.73 -12.52 0.12
CA SER A 312 1.42 -13.69 0.66
C SER A 312 2.34 -14.32 -0.37
N SER A 313 3.34 -13.58 -0.82
CA SER A 313 4.24 -14.12 -1.83
C SER A 313 5.65 -13.87 -1.34
N GLY A 314 6.41 -14.94 -1.13
CA GLY A 314 7.76 -14.82 -0.56
C GLY A 314 8.76 -14.12 -1.46
N ASP A 315 10.03 -14.43 -1.26
CA ASP A 315 11.13 -13.54 -1.60
C ASP A 315 11.17 -13.09 -3.07
N LEU A 316 11.58 -11.83 -3.26
CA LEU A 316 11.71 -11.19 -4.55
C LEU A 316 13.14 -11.43 -5.09
N LEU A 317 13.27 -12.13 -6.20
CA LEU A 317 14.55 -12.23 -6.90
C LEU A 317 14.71 -11.03 -7.84
N VAL A 318 15.69 -10.19 -7.58
CA VAL A 318 16.03 -9.04 -8.40
C VAL A 318 17.20 -9.39 -9.30
N GLU A 319 17.02 -9.27 -10.62
CA GLU A 319 18.04 -9.45 -11.64
C GLU A 319 18.33 -8.09 -12.32
N ILE A 320 19.58 -7.69 -12.35
CA ILE A 320 20.10 -6.50 -13.03
C ILE A 320 20.91 -6.99 -14.23
N LYS A 321 20.37 -6.81 -15.43
CA LYS A 321 21.07 -7.12 -16.67
C LYS A 321 21.66 -5.86 -17.28
N GLU A 322 22.98 -5.76 -17.29
CA GLU A 322 23.73 -4.62 -17.83
C GLU A 322 23.79 -4.66 -19.37
N ALA A 323 24.19 -3.55 -19.98
CA ALA A 323 24.27 -3.39 -21.44
C ALA A 323 25.30 -4.34 -22.09
N ASP A 324 26.32 -4.77 -21.35
CA ASP A 324 27.31 -5.77 -21.79
C ASP A 324 26.80 -7.22 -21.72
N GLY A 325 25.58 -7.41 -21.22
CA GLY A 325 24.94 -8.71 -21.06
C GLY A 325 25.24 -9.40 -19.72
N SER A 326 26.09 -8.83 -18.86
CA SER A 326 26.32 -9.36 -17.52
C SER A 326 25.05 -9.23 -16.66
N VAL A 327 24.79 -10.25 -15.82
CA VAL A 327 23.62 -10.28 -14.94
C VAL A 327 24.08 -10.38 -13.50
N ASN A 328 23.64 -9.44 -12.67
CA ASN A 328 23.78 -9.49 -11.23
C ASN A 328 22.43 -9.80 -10.58
N SER A 329 22.36 -10.74 -9.65
CA SER A 329 21.11 -11.12 -9.01
C SER A 329 21.21 -11.18 -7.49
N TYR A 330 20.19 -10.70 -6.79
CA TYR A 330 20.08 -10.79 -5.34
C TYR A 330 18.63 -10.98 -4.90
N SER A 331 18.42 -11.58 -3.73
CA SER A 331 17.08 -11.80 -3.17
C SER A 331 16.73 -10.71 -2.16
N VAL A 332 15.50 -10.18 -2.26
CA VAL A 332 14.90 -9.27 -1.28
C VAL A 332 13.77 -10.03 -0.58
N PRO A 333 13.97 -10.45 0.67
CA PRO A 333 12.95 -11.19 1.38
C PRO A 333 11.66 -10.37 1.60
N PHE A 334 10.50 -11.01 1.40
CA PHE A 334 9.21 -10.34 1.52
C PHE A 334 8.26 -11.09 2.47
N SER A 335 7.79 -10.39 3.49
CA SER A 335 6.74 -10.83 4.41
C SER A 335 6.01 -9.59 4.95
N SER A 336 4.69 -9.67 5.15
CA SER A 336 3.90 -8.52 5.59
C SER A 336 2.94 -8.90 6.71
N VAL A 337 2.98 -8.17 7.83
CA VAL A 337 1.85 -8.11 8.76
C VAL A 337 0.93 -6.95 8.38
N PRO A 338 -0.38 -7.00 8.70
CA PRO A 338 -1.35 -5.95 8.34
C PRO A 338 -0.97 -4.52 8.79
N LEU A 339 -0.06 -4.38 9.75
CA LEU A 339 0.38 -3.10 10.31
C LEU A 339 1.69 -2.55 9.71
N LEU A 340 2.29 -3.18 8.70
CA LEU A 340 3.45 -2.60 8.02
C LEU A 340 3.03 -1.56 6.98
N GLN A 341 3.78 -0.47 6.91
CA GLN A 341 3.64 0.57 5.90
C GLN A 341 4.90 0.68 5.05
N ARG A 342 4.72 1.05 3.79
CA ARG A 342 5.84 1.36 2.90
C ARG A 342 6.62 2.56 3.42
N GLN A 343 7.92 2.56 3.17
CA GLN A 343 8.80 3.66 3.53
C GLN A 343 8.25 5.01 3.01
N GLY A 344 8.20 6.01 3.87
CA GLY A 344 7.69 7.35 3.58
C GLY A 344 6.17 7.49 3.63
N ARG A 345 5.40 6.39 3.71
CA ARG A 345 3.94 6.44 3.80
C ARG A 345 3.50 6.83 5.21
N ILE A 346 2.52 7.72 5.27
CA ILE A 346 1.87 8.16 6.52
C ILE A 346 0.39 7.81 6.41
N LYS A 347 -0.12 7.05 7.38
CA LYS A 347 -1.56 6.79 7.58
C LYS A 347 -1.97 7.46 8.88
N TYR A 348 -3.04 8.24 8.85
CA TYR A 348 -3.50 9.00 10.01
C TYR A 348 -5.01 9.00 10.11
N ALA A 349 -5.54 9.14 11.33
CA ALA A 349 -6.95 9.40 11.56
C ALA A 349 -7.12 10.24 12.82
N VAL A 350 -7.96 11.27 12.74
CA VAL A 350 -8.34 12.13 13.85
C VAL A 350 -9.86 12.17 13.92
N THR A 351 -10.42 11.78 15.06
CA THR A 351 -11.87 11.69 15.29
C THR A 351 -12.23 12.50 16.53
N LEU A 352 -13.24 13.36 16.42
CA LEU A 352 -13.85 14.11 17.51
C LEU A 352 -15.35 13.84 17.47
N ALA A 353 -15.85 13.06 18.41
CA ALA A 353 -17.20 12.51 18.29
C ALA A 353 -17.86 12.15 19.61
N LYS A 354 -19.14 11.83 19.55
CA LYS A 354 -19.87 11.13 20.61
C LYS A 354 -19.88 9.63 20.27
N TYR A 355 -19.60 8.78 21.26
CA TYR A 355 -19.77 7.33 21.16
C TYR A 355 -21.24 7.04 20.87
N ARG A 356 -21.48 6.19 19.86
CA ARG A 356 -22.82 5.79 19.44
C ARG A 356 -22.99 4.30 19.73
N THR A 357 -24.16 3.94 20.22
CA THR A 357 -24.53 2.55 20.54
C THR A 357 -26.02 2.36 20.30
N ASN A 358 -26.39 1.12 19.99
CA ASN A 358 -27.79 0.69 19.87
C ASN A 358 -28.22 -0.14 21.10
N SER A 359 -27.37 -0.23 22.14
CA SER A 359 -27.62 -0.97 23.37
C SER A 359 -28.12 -0.03 24.46
N ASN A 360 -29.26 -0.36 25.08
CA ASN A 360 -29.82 0.42 26.20
C ASN A 360 -28.94 0.35 27.47
N GLU A 361 -28.05 -0.64 27.55
CA GLU A 361 -27.10 -0.82 28.66
C GLU A 361 -25.85 0.04 28.53
N GLN A 362 -25.67 0.73 27.40
CA GLN A 362 -24.55 1.62 27.17
C GLN A 362 -25.00 3.09 27.13
N GLN A 363 -24.08 3.98 27.49
CA GLN A 363 -24.28 5.42 27.46
C GLN A 363 -23.38 6.07 26.41
N GLU A 364 -23.92 7.09 25.75
CA GLU A 364 -23.17 7.87 24.79
C GLU A 364 -22.29 8.91 25.50
N SER A 365 -20.97 8.87 25.29
CA SER A 365 -20.02 9.86 25.84
C SER A 365 -19.18 10.51 24.74
N LYS A 366 -18.72 11.74 24.98
CA LYS A 366 -17.82 12.44 24.04
C LYS A 366 -16.42 11.84 24.14
N PHE A 367 -15.80 11.61 23.00
CA PHE A 367 -14.42 11.14 22.91
C PHE A 367 -13.66 11.81 21.76
N ALA A 368 -12.34 11.83 21.93
CA ALA A 368 -11.37 12.19 20.91
C ALA A 368 -10.43 11.00 20.69
N GLN A 369 -10.15 10.69 19.44
CA GLN A 369 -9.18 9.66 19.05
C GLN A 369 -8.25 10.21 17.98
N ALA A 370 -6.95 9.99 18.15
CA ALA A 370 -5.96 10.29 17.13
C ALA A 370 -5.01 9.11 16.97
N THR A 371 -4.77 8.68 15.75
CA THR A 371 -3.86 7.58 15.42
C THR A 371 -2.95 7.99 14.28
N LEU A 372 -1.68 7.62 14.37
CA LEU A 372 -0.66 7.90 13.37
C LEU A 372 0.18 6.65 13.15
N GLN A 373 0.46 6.36 11.88
CA GLN A 373 1.32 5.28 11.45
C GLN A 373 2.23 5.77 10.34
N TRP A 374 3.52 5.47 10.45
CA TRP A 374 4.55 5.94 9.56
C TRP A 374 5.48 4.80 9.17
N GLY A 375 5.64 4.58 7.86
CA GLY A 375 6.63 3.65 7.33
C GLY A 375 8.02 4.28 7.34
N GLY A 376 8.87 3.80 8.23
CA GLY A 376 10.25 4.24 8.36
C GLY A 376 11.19 3.57 7.35
N PRO A 377 12.50 3.89 7.40
CA PRO A 377 13.51 3.21 6.60
C PRO A 377 13.69 1.75 7.04
N TRP A 378 14.39 0.96 6.21
CA TRP A 378 14.79 -0.42 6.50
C TRP A 378 13.63 -1.39 6.83
N GLY A 379 12.45 -1.16 6.26
CA GLY A 379 11.29 -2.01 6.52
C GLY A 379 10.72 -1.88 7.93
N THR A 380 10.99 -0.76 8.61
CA THR A 380 10.40 -0.44 9.91
C THR A 380 9.08 0.31 9.75
N THR A 381 8.15 0.12 10.68
CA THR A 381 6.90 0.90 10.74
C THR A 381 6.64 1.30 12.19
N TRP A 382 6.38 2.57 12.40
CA TRP A 382 6.16 3.15 13.71
C TRP A 382 4.71 3.57 13.77
N TYR A 383 4.00 3.22 14.83
CA TYR A 383 2.62 3.62 14.99
C TYR A 383 2.28 3.89 16.44
N GLY A 384 1.28 4.73 16.62
CA GLY A 384 0.77 5.05 17.94
C GLY A 384 -0.52 5.83 17.85
N GLY A 385 -1.13 6.03 19.00
CA GLY A 385 -2.36 6.79 19.09
C GLY A 385 -2.78 7.05 20.51
N GLY A 386 -3.80 7.90 20.64
CA GLY A 386 -4.43 8.21 21.90
C GLY A 386 -5.95 8.22 21.77
N GLN A 387 -6.61 7.78 22.83
CA GLN A 387 -8.04 7.94 23.04
C GLN A 387 -8.27 8.73 24.34
N TYR A 388 -9.17 9.69 24.30
CA TYR A 388 -9.55 10.50 25.44
C TYR A 388 -11.07 10.65 25.49
N ALA A 389 -11.66 10.27 26.62
CA ALA A 389 -13.06 10.48 26.97
C ALA A 389 -13.13 10.87 28.46
N GLU A 390 -14.32 11.19 28.95
CA GLU A 390 -14.54 11.56 30.35
C GLU A 390 -14.08 10.45 31.32
N TYR A 391 -14.49 9.21 31.05
CA TYR A 391 -14.22 8.03 31.89
C TYR A 391 -13.12 7.11 31.35
N TYR A 392 -12.43 7.52 30.28
CA TYR A 392 -11.44 6.66 29.61
C TYR A 392 -10.28 7.45 29.02
N ARG A 393 -9.06 7.00 29.26
CA ARG A 393 -7.86 7.55 28.64
C ARG A 393 -6.92 6.41 28.26
N ALA A 394 -6.51 6.36 27.00
CA ALA A 394 -5.54 5.38 26.55
C ALA A 394 -4.47 6.01 25.66
N ALA A 395 -3.26 5.48 25.76
CA ALA A 395 -2.14 5.80 24.88
C ALA A 395 -1.51 4.49 24.40
N MET A 396 -1.15 4.46 23.13
CA MET A 396 -0.63 3.27 22.47
C MET A 396 0.60 3.62 21.66
N PHE A 397 1.59 2.73 21.70
CA PHE A 397 2.79 2.81 20.88
C PHE A 397 3.17 1.42 20.41
N GLY A 398 3.55 1.32 19.14
CA GLY A 398 3.96 0.07 18.54
C GLY A 398 4.97 0.24 17.42
N LEU A 399 5.68 -0.86 17.18
CA LEU A 399 6.70 -0.99 16.16
C LEU A 399 6.42 -2.23 15.32
N GLY A 400 6.68 -2.13 14.03
CA GLY A 400 6.63 -3.22 13.06
C GLY A 400 7.96 -3.34 12.35
N PHE A 401 8.39 -4.56 12.08
CA PHE A 401 9.63 -4.87 11.37
C PHE A 401 9.35 -5.92 10.31
N ASN A 402 9.77 -5.65 9.08
CA ASN A 402 9.99 -6.70 8.09
C ASN A 402 11.41 -7.26 8.31
N LEU A 403 11.50 -8.44 8.94
CA LEU A 403 12.76 -9.16 9.19
C LEU A 403 13.19 -10.02 8.00
N GLY A 404 12.46 -9.96 6.89
CA GLY A 404 12.80 -10.68 5.68
C GLY A 404 12.66 -12.20 5.81
N ASP A 405 13.78 -12.91 5.84
CA ASP A 405 13.81 -14.39 5.91
C ASP A 405 13.09 -14.92 7.16
N PHE A 406 13.15 -14.17 8.27
CA PHE A 406 12.47 -14.54 9.50
C PHE A 406 10.98 -14.16 9.51
N GLY A 407 10.50 -13.36 8.54
CA GLY A 407 9.11 -12.92 8.44
C GLY A 407 8.90 -11.47 8.81
N ALA A 408 7.66 -11.11 9.08
CA ALA A 408 7.29 -9.79 9.59
C ALA A 408 6.75 -9.92 11.01
N ILE A 409 7.19 -9.03 11.90
CA ILE A 409 6.71 -8.95 13.28
C ILE A 409 6.15 -7.55 13.55
N SER A 410 5.18 -7.46 14.45
CA SER A 410 4.83 -6.20 15.09
C SER A 410 4.53 -6.39 16.56
N PHE A 411 4.91 -5.41 17.36
CA PHE A 411 4.64 -5.37 18.78
C PHE A 411 4.09 -4.01 19.16
N ASP A 412 3.02 -3.99 19.95
CA ASP A 412 2.46 -2.78 20.50
C ASP A 412 2.05 -2.94 21.96
N ALA A 413 2.16 -1.82 22.69
CA ALA A 413 1.74 -1.70 24.08
C ALA A 413 0.73 -0.54 24.19
N THR A 414 -0.39 -0.83 24.85
CA THR A 414 -1.43 0.14 25.17
C THR A 414 -1.53 0.28 26.67
N GLN A 415 -1.42 1.51 27.17
CA GLN A 415 -1.71 1.85 28.56
C GLN A 415 -3.09 2.51 28.61
N ALA A 416 -3.96 2.02 29.48
CA ALA A 416 -5.28 2.59 29.71
C ALA A 416 -5.49 2.95 31.19
N LYS A 417 -6.23 4.04 31.41
CA LYS A 417 -6.88 4.39 32.68
C LYS A 417 -8.38 4.49 32.41
N SER A 418 -9.16 3.77 33.20
CA SER A 418 -10.60 3.61 33.00
C SER A 418 -11.35 3.82 34.30
N THR A 419 -12.53 4.43 34.22
CA THR A 419 -13.50 4.49 35.30
C THR A 419 -14.72 3.70 34.87
N LEU A 420 -15.14 2.71 35.67
CA LEU A 420 -16.25 1.82 35.34
C LEU A 420 -17.58 2.37 35.89
N ALA A 421 -18.67 1.65 35.60
CA ALA A 421 -20.03 1.98 36.03
C ALA A 421 -20.18 2.16 37.56
N ASP A 422 -19.43 1.39 38.35
CA ASP A 422 -19.40 1.47 39.82
C ASP A 422 -18.49 2.61 40.35
N GLN A 423 -18.00 3.48 39.47
CA GLN A 423 -17.05 4.56 39.75
C GLN A 423 -15.65 4.09 40.21
N SER A 424 -15.34 2.80 40.10
CA SER A 424 -14.00 2.29 40.39
C SER A 424 -12.99 2.71 39.30
N GLU A 425 -11.81 3.16 39.73
CA GLU A 425 -10.72 3.49 38.81
C GLU A 425 -9.78 2.30 38.60
N HIS A 426 -9.50 1.97 37.35
CA HIS A 426 -8.60 0.89 36.95
C HIS A 426 -7.47 1.42 36.08
N LYS A 427 -6.30 0.81 36.23
CA LYS A 427 -5.15 1.04 35.36
C LYS A 427 -4.70 -0.30 34.81
N GLY A 428 -4.53 -0.37 33.51
CA GLY A 428 -4.15 -1.60 32.85
C GLY A 428 -3.31 -1.39 31.61
N GLN A 429 -2.63 -2.47 31.24
CA GLN A 429 -1.79 -2.54 30.06
C GLN A 429 -2.24 -3.69 29.18
N SER A 430 -2.12 -3.50 27.87
CA SER A 430 -2.32 -4.54 26.88
C SER A 430 -1.14 -4.58 25.92
N TYR A 431 -0.59 -5.77 25.72
CA TYR A 431 0.53 -6.04 24.83
C TYR A 431 0.03 -6.91 23.69
N ARG A 432 0.30 -6.52 22.45
CA ARG A 432 -0.07 -7.30 21.26
C ARG A 432 1.18 -7.61 20.45
N PHE A 433 1.34 -8.87 20.09
CA PHE A 433 2.36 -9.37 19.19
C PHE A 433 1.68 -9.98 17.96
N LEU A 434 2.13 -9.61 16.77
CA LEU A 434 1.69 -10.20 15.51
C LEU A 434 2.91 -10.70 14.73
N TYR A 435 2.76 -11.84 14.07
CA TYR A 435 3.74 -12.46 13.21
C TYR A 435 3.10 -12.95 11.93
N ALA A 436 3.78 -12.79 10.80
CA ALA A 436 3.41 -13.37 9.52
C ALA A 436 4.65 -13.79 8.73
N LYS A 437 4.57 -14.94 8.06
CA LYS A 437 5.64 -15.44 7.19
C LYS A 437 5.08 -16.36 6.12
N THR A 438 5.56 -16.21 4.90
CA THR A 438 5.32 -17.18 3.83
C THR A 438 6.61 -17.92 3.50
N LEU A 439 6.58 -19.25 3.56
CA LEU A 439 7.68 -20.17 3.25
C LEU A 439 7.35 -20.92 1.94
N ASN A 440 7.57 -20.25 0.80
CA ASN A 440 7.19 -20.80 -0.51
C ASN A 440 7.84 -22.16 -0.81
N GLN A 441 9.11 -22.36 -0.43
CA GLN A 441 9.84 -23.61 -0.68
C GLN A 441 9.19 -24.82 -0.01
N LEU A 442 8.61 -24.61 1.18
CA LEU A 442 7.90 -25.65 1.91
C LEU A 442 6.41 -25.66 1.59
N GLY A 443 5.88 -24.67 0.86
CA GLY A 443 4.44 -24.49 0.64
C GLY A 443 3.66 -24.01 1.87
N THR A 444 4.35 -23.57 2.93
CA THR A 444 3.71 -23.14 4.19
C THR A 444 3.48 -21.63 4.19
N ASN A 445 2.28 -21.20 4.59
CA ASN A 445 1.94 -19.79 4.76
C ASN A 445 1.36 -19.56 6.16
N PHE A 446 2.11 -18.86 7.00
CA PHE A 446 1.68 -18.34 8.28
C PHE A 446 1.07 -16.95 8.03
N GLN A 447 -0.23 -16.93 7.72
CA GLN A 447 -0.92 -15.70 7.33
C GLN A 447 -1.03 -14.72 8.50
N LEU A 448 -1.34 -15.21 9.71
CA LEU A 448 -1.36 -14.41 10.93
C LEU A 448 -1.19 -15.30 12.16
N MET A 449 -0.19 -15.00 12.97
CA MET A 449 -0.06 -15.49 14.34
C MET A 449 -0.08 -14.29 15.27
N GLY A 450 -1.13 -14.18 16.08
CA GLY A 450 -1.34 -13.06 16.97
C GLY A 450 -1.47 -13.51 18.41
N TYR A 451 -0.80 -12.81 19.32
CA TYR A 451 -1.02 -12.98 20.75
C TYR A 451 -1.23 -11.61 21.41
N ARG A 452 -2.38 -11.41 22.05
CA ARG A 452 -2.66 -10.24 22.87
C ARG A 452 -2.76 -10.66 24.33
N TYR A 453 -2.05 -9.98 25.21
CA TYR A 453 -2.14 -10.17 26.65
C TYR A 453 -2.52 -8.85 27.32
N SER A 454 -3.55 -8.88 28.14
CA SER A 454 -4.09 -7.71 28.83
C SER A 454 -4.13 -7.99 30.34
N THR A 455 -3.63 -7.04 31.14
CA THR A 455 -3.67 -7.12 32.61
C THR A 455 -5.11 -7.05 33.11
N SER A 456 -5.39 -7.52 34.33
CA SER A 456 -6.76 -7.54 34.89
C SER A 456 -7.46 -6.17 34.92
N GLY A 457 -6.70 -5.09 35.12
CA GLY A 457 -7.23 -3.71 35.10
C GLY A 457 -7.29 -3.05 33.73
N PHE A 458 -7.11 -3.79 32.62
CA PHE A 458 -7.19 -3.23 31.27
C PHE A 458 -8.61 -3.31 30.74
N TYR A 459 -9.14 -2.14 30.35
CA TYR A 459 -10.45 -1.98 29.75
C TYR A 459 -10.33 -1.15 28.46
N THR A 460 -11.32 -1.27 27.59
CA THR A 460 -11.45 -0.50 26.35
C THR A 460 -12.41 0.68 26.54
N LEU A 461 -12.48 1.58 25.55
CA LEU A 461 -13.44 2.67 25.56
C LEU A 461 -14.87 2.14 25.69
N SER A 462 -15.23 1.12 24.90
CA SER A 462 -16.57 0.49 24.93
C SER A 462 -16.92 -0.09 26.30
N ASP A 463 -15.95 -0.66 27.03
CA ASP A 463 -16.21 -1.23 28.36
C ASP A 463 -16.60 -0.15 29.39
N THR A 464 -16.08 1.07 29.25
CA THR A 464 -16.43 2.20 30.12
C THR A 464 -17.77 2.85 29.79
N MET A 465 -18.39 2.46 28.66
CA MET A 465 -19.69 2.99 28.25
C MET A 465 -20.86 2.23 28.85
N TYR A 466 -20.65 1.09 29.52
CA TYR A 466 -21.74 0.38 30.19
C TYR A 466 -22.25 1.15 31.42
N LYS A 467 -23.57 1.09 31.66
CA LYS A 467 -24.26 1.72 32.79
C LYS A 467 -24.20 0.89 34.07
N HIS A 468 -24.00 -0.42 33.94
CA HIS A 468 -23.94 -1.37 35.04
C HIS A 468 -22.69 -2.27 34.92
N MET A 469 -22.27 -2.90 36.03
CA MET A 469 -21.09 -3.77 36.05
C MET A 469 -21.31 -5.12 35.36
N ASP A 470 -22.54 -5.61 35.35
CA ASP A 470 -22.95 -6.80 34.62
C ASP A 470 -24.43 -6.69 34.24
N GLY A 471 -24.82 -7.42 33.19
CA GLY A 471 -26.17 -7.35 32.66
C GLY A 471 -26.33 -8.07 31.33
N TYR A 472 -27.55 -8.05 30.80
CA TYR A 472 -27.87 -8.57 29.48
C TYR A 472 -28.17 -7.41 28.53
N GLU A 473 -27.65 -7.47 27.31
CA GLU A 473 -28.10 -6.53 26.27
C GLU A 473 -29.46 -6.98 25.71
N PHE A 474 -30.52 -6.29 26.12
CA PHE A 474 -31.87 -6.49 25.58
C PHE A 474 -32.05 -5.71 24.27
N ASN A 475 -32.75 -6.31 23.30
CA ASN A 475 -33.21 -5.59 22.11
C ASN A 475 -34.50 -4.82 22.45
N ASP A 476 -34.68 -3.66 21.81
CA ASP A 476 -35.80 -2.73 22.00
C ASP A 476 -37.19 -3.25 21.49
N GLY A 477 -37.46 -4.56 21.52
CA GLY A 477 -38.67 -5.10 20.91
C GLY A 477 -39.08 -6.54 21.19
N ASP A 478 -38.48 -7.24 22.14
CA ASP A 478 -38.97 -8.55 22.60
C ASP A 478 -39.17 -8.51 24.12
N ASP A 479 -40.21 -9.19 24.62
CA ASP A 479 -40.57 -9.30 26.03
C ASP A 479 -39.34 -9.40 26.95
N GLU A 480 -39.35 -8.60 28.01
CA GLU A 480 -38.29 -8.34 29.01
C GLU A 480 -37.66 -9.59 29.68
N ASP A 481 -38.10 -10.81 29.39
CA ASP A 481 -37.89 -11.98 30.27
C ASP A 481 -37.12 -13.16 29.67
N THR A 482 -36.57 -13.09 28.45
CA THR A 482 -35.67 -14.16 27.93
C THR A 482 -34.21 -13.71 27.79
N PRO A 483 -33.35 -13.98 28.80
CA PRO A 483 -31.93 -13.68 28.72
C PRO A 483 -31.26 -14.53 27.63
N MET A 484 -30.85 -13.88 26.54
CA MET A 484 -29.93 -14.49 25.59
C MET A 484 -28.54 -14.60 26.24
N TRP A 485 -28.13 -15.81 26.60
CA TRP A 485 -26.80 -16.09 27.17
C TRP A 485 -25.64 -15.52 26.32
N SER A 486 -25.84 -15.37 25.01
CA SER A 486 -24.86 -14.79 24.08
C SER A 486 -24.65 -13.28 24.24
N ARG A 487 -25.54 -12.59 24.96
CA ARG A 487 -25.54 -11.12 25.16
C ARG A 487 -25.27 -10.70 26.61
N TYR A 488 -24.88 -11.64 27.47
CA TYR A 488 -24.46 -11.32 28.83
C TYR A 488 -23.06 -10.69 28.84
N TYR A 489 -22.96 -9.49 29.40
CA TYR A 489 -21.68 -8.84 29.66
C TYR A 489 -21.42 -8.78 31.15
N ASN A 490 -20.13 -8.81 31.51
CA ASN A 490 -19.69 -8.68 32.88
C ASN A 490 -18.29 -8.06 32.87
N LEU A 491 -18.19 -6.85 33.41
CA LEU A 491 -16.95 -6.07 33.46
C LEU A 491 -15.93 -6.66 34.43
N PHE A 492 -16.34 -7.50 35.38
CA PHE A 492 -15.41 -8.21 36.26
C PHE A 492 -14.63 -9.30 35.51
N TYR A 493 -15.23 -9.96 34.52
CA TYR A 493 -14.57 -10.97 33.69
C TYR A 493 -13.85 -10.34 32.49
N THR A 494 -12.80 -9.57 32.76
CA THR A 494 -12.01 -8.91 31.71
C THR A 494 -11.22 -9.90 30.86
N LYS A 495 -11.01 -9.54 29.60
CA LYS A 495 -10.21 -10.33 28.64
C LYS A 495 -8.76 -10.38 29.11
N ARG A 496 -8.20 -11.59 29.25
CA ARG A 496 -6.82 -11.83 29.70
C ARG A 496 -5.84 -12.06 28.56
N GLY A 497 -6.06 -13.11 27.77
CA GLY A 497 -5.16 -13.53 26.72
C GLY A 497 -5.92 -13.94 25.48
N LYS A 498 -5.52 -13.46 24.31
CA LYS A 498 -6.09 -13.85 23.02
C LYS A 498 -4.99 -14.39 22.12
N LEU A 499 -5.05 -15.68 21.83
CA LEU A 499 -4.23 -16.32 20.79
C LEU A 499 -5.05 -16.40 19.50
N GLN A 500 -4.45 -16.07 18.36
CA GLN A 500 -5.01 -16.22 17.03
C GLN A 500 -3.95 -16.85 16.13
N VAL A 501 -4.35 -17.86 15.36
CA VAL A 501 -3.46 -18.59 14.46
C VAL A 501 -4.20 -18.83 13.14
N ASN A 502 -3.54 -18.54 12.03
CA ASN A 502 -4.01 -18.87 10.69
C ASN A 502 -2.82 -19.37 9.87
N ILE A 503 -2.88 -20.65 9.50
CA ILE A 503 -1.85 -21.37 8.76
C ILE A 503 -2.51 -22.06 7.58
N SER A 504 -1.91 -21.95 6.41
CA SER A 504 -2.25 -22.77 5.25
C SER A 504 -1.01 -23.45 4.71
N GLN A 505 -1.12 -24.71 4.33
CA GLN A 505 -0.03 -25.51 3.81
C GLN A 505 -0.45 -26.14 2.48
N GLN A 506 0.31 -25.85 1.44
CA GLN A 506 0.17 -26.51 0.15
C GLN A 506 1.05 -27.77 0.12
N LEU A 507 0.48 -28.88 -0.33
CA LEU A 507 1.14 -30.19 -0.42
C LEU A 507 1.33 -30.60 -1.89
N GLY A 508 1.59 -29.63 -2.76
CA GLY A 508 1.71 -29.85 -4.21
C GLY A 508 0.44 -30.46 -4.81
N GLU A 509 0.59 -31.55 -5.56
CA GLU A 509 -0.53 -32.28 -6.19
C GLU A 509 -1.41 -33.02 -5.18
N TYR A 510 -0.94 -33.25 -3.95
CA TYR A 510 -1.71 -33.91 -2.91
C TYR A 510 -2.78 -32.99 -2.30
N GLY A 511 -2.84 -31.71 -2.67
CA GLY A 511 -3.84 -30.76 -2.21
C GLY A 511 -3.29 -29.75 -1.21
N SER A 512 -4.12 -29.30 -0.29
CA SER A 512 -3.78 -28.28 0.70
C SER A 512 -4.55 -28.49 1.99
N PHE A 513 -3.98 -28.09 3.12
CA PHE A 513 -4.72 -27.96 4.36
C PHE A 513 -4.64 -26.55 4.91
N TYR A 514 -5.62 -26.19 5.73
CA TYR A 514 -5.59 -24.99 6.54
C TYR A 514 -5.91 -25.33 8.00
N LEU A 515 -5.34 -24.53 8.89
CA LEU A 515 -5.62 -24.50 10.31
C LEU A 515 -5.87 -23.05 10.69
N SER A 516 -7.07 -22.76 11.16
CA SER A 516 -7.42 -21.47 11.75
C SER A 516 -7.91 -21.68 13.17
N GLY A 517 -7.51 -20.82 14.08
CA GLY A 517 -7.93 -20.95 15.46
C GLY A 517 -7.81 -19.67 16.26
N SER A 518 -8.64 -19.56 17.28
CA SER A 518 -8.49 -18.54 18.31
C SER A 518 -8.86 -19.08 19.68
N GLN A 519 -8.18 -18.58 20.70
CA GLN A 519 -8.47 -18.88 22.09
C GLN A 519 -8.44 -17.59 22.89
N GLN A 520 -9.53 -17.29 23.60
CA GLN A 520 -9.65 -16.15 24.50
C GLN A 520 -9.82 -16.64 25.94
N THR A 521 -8.93 -16.21 26.83
CA THR A 521 -9.03 -16.42 28.26
C THR A 521 -9.49 -15.15 28.96
N TYR A 522 -10.00 -15.30 30.17
CA TYR A 522 -10.54 -14.21 30.98
C TYR A 522 -9.87 -14.19 32.37
N TRP A 523 -9.93 -13.04 33.02
CA TRP A 523 -9.59 -12.94 34.44
C TRP A 523 -10.77 -13.40 35.30
N HIS A 524 -10.46 -13.90 36.49
CA HIS A 524 -11.44 -14.34 37.51
C HIS A 524 -12.35 -15.51 37.13
N THR A 525 -12.07 -16.22 36.03
CA THR A 525 -12.76 -17.44 35.64
C THR A 525 -11.83 -18.35 34.83
N ASP A 526 -12.03 -19.66 34.93
CA ASP A 526 -11.35 -20.68 34.11
C ASP A 526 -12.09 -20.94 32.79
N GLN A 527 -13.23 -20.28 32.57
CA GLN A 527 -13.94 -20.34 31.30
C GLN A 527 -13.18 -19.58 30.20
N GLN A 528 -13.33 -20.06 28.96
CA GLN A 528 -12.58 -19.58 27.80
C GLN A 528 -13.42 -19.73 26.54
N ASP A 529 -13.20 -18.84 25.58
CA ASP A 529 -13.70 -19.02 24.22
C ASP A 529 -12.65 -19.74 23.39
N ARG A 530 -13.07 -20.73 22.62
CA ARG A 530 -12.22 -21.50 21.72
C ARG A 530 -12.91 -21.67 20.38
N LEU A 531 -12.21 -21.33 19.32
CA LEU A 531 -12.58 -21.63 17.95
C LEU A 531 -11.41 -22.33 17.29
N LEU A 532 -11.61 -23.52 16.73
CA LEU A 532 -10.63 -24.23 15.93
C LEU A 532 -11.29 -24.73 14.66
N GLN A 533 -10.65 -24.50 13.54
CA GLN A 533 -11.10 -24.91 12.23
C GLN A 533 -9.92 -25.55 11.51
N PHE A 534 -10.13 -26.78 11.06
CA PHE A 534 -9.19 -27.50 10.25
C PHE A 534 -9.89 -27.93 8.97
N GLY A 535 -9.20 -27.84 7.84
CA GLY A 535 -9.72 -28.41 6.61
C GLY A 535 -8.61 -28.88 5.70
N TYR A 536 -8.86 -29.96 4.99
CA TYR A 536 -8.01 -30.51 3.95
C TYR A 536 -8.82 -30.62 2.66
N ASN A 537 -8.29 -30.00 1.61
CA ASN A 537 -8.90 -30.01 0.29
C ASN A 537 -7.90 -30.60 -0.70
N THR A 538 -8.37 -31.52 -1.53
CA THR A 538 -7.57 -32.14 -2.58
C THR A 538 -8.36 -32.20 -3.88
N GLN A 539 -7.63 -32.24 -4.97
CA GLN A 539 -8.18 -32.34 -6.30
C GLN A 539 -7.59 -33.57 -6.99
N ILE A 540 -8.44 -34.57 -7.23
CA ILE A 540 -8.06 -35.78 -7.94
C ILE A 540 -8.59 -35.65 -9.37
N LYS A 541 -7.71 -35.26 -10.31
CA LYS A 541 -8.08 -34.85 -11.67
C LYS A 541 -9.03 -33.65 -11.64
N ASP A 542 -10.29 -33.85 -12.00
CA ASP A 542 -11.31 -32.80 -11.99
C ASP A 542 -12.31 -32.94 -10.82
N LEU A 543 -12.08 -33.94 -9.95
CA LEU A 543 -12.87 -34.14 -8.75
C LEU A 543 -12.30 -33.32 -7.60
N SER A 544 -13.12 -32.48 -6.96
CA SER A 544 -12.75 -31.77 -5.74
C SER A 544 -13.32 -32.49 -4.51
N LEU A 545 -12.43 -32.82 -3.57
CA LEU A 545 -12.75 -33.43 -2.28
C LEU A 545 -12.29 -32.50 -1.17
N GLY A 546 -13.15 -32.29 -0.17
CA GLY A 546 -12.84 -31.49 1.00
C GLY A 546 -13.30 -32.19 2.28
N VAL A 547 -12.45 -32.21 3.30
CA VAL A 547 -12.83 -32.62 4.66
C VAL A 547 -12.55 -31.44 5.56
N SER A 548 -13.51 -31.07 6.39
CA SER A 548 -13.35 -30.01 7.38
C SER A 548 -13.89 -30.41 8.74
N TRP A 549 -13.22 -29.92 9.78
CA TRP A 549 -13.60 -30.05 11.17
C TRP A 549 -13.63 -28.67 11.80
N ASN A 550 -14.75 -28.35 12.45
CA ASN A 550 -14.93 -27.12 13.20
C ASN A 550 -15.25 -27.47 14.65
N TYR A 551 -14.58 -26.79 15.58
CA TYR A 551 -14.82 -26.83 17.01
C TYR A 551 -15.05 -25.40 17.48
N SER A 552 -16.21 -25.14 18.10
CA SER A 552 -16.48 -23.87 18.76
C SER A 552 -17.01 -24.12 20.17
N LYS A 553 -16.43 -23.42 21.14
CA LYS A 553 -16.92 -23.37 22.51
C LYS A 553 -16.88 -21.92 22.96
N SER A 554 -18.05 -21.36 23.27
CA SER A 554 -18.15 -20.05 23.89
C SER A 554 -18.30 -20.15 25.41
N ARG A 555 -17.89 -19.09 26.10
CA ARG A 555 -18.12 -18.88 27.52
C ARG A 555 -19.63 -18.94 27.81
N GLY A 556 -20.00 -19.65 28.87
CA GLY A 556 -21.40 -19.88 29.23
C GLY A 556 -22.07 -21.08 28.55
N GLN A 557 -21.49 -21.63 27.47
CA GLN A 557 -21.98 -22.89 26.91
C GLN A 557 -21.42 -24.10 27.68
N PRO A 558 -22.27 -25.09 28.04
CA PRO A 558 -21.82 -26.27 28.77
C PRO A 558 -20.88 -27.13 27.91
N ASP A 559 -21.32 -27.44 26.69
CA ASP A 559 -20.64 -28.31 25.75
C ASP A 559 -20.05 -27.52 24.56
N ALA A 560 -19.11 -28.15 23.86
CA ALA A 560 -18.54 -27.59 22.65
C ALA A 560 -19.32 -28.09 21.42
N ASP A 561 -19.60 -27.18 20.49
CA ASP A 561 -20.17 -27.53 19.20
C ASP A 561 -19.07 -28.04 18.28
N GLN A 562 -19.27 -29.23 17.71
CA GLN A 562 -18.33 -29.88 16.81
C GLN A 562 -19.04 -30.29 15.53
N VAL A 563 -18.49 -29.85 14.39
CA VAL A 563 -19.04 -30.16 13.07
C VAL A 563 -17.95 -30.79 12.22
N PHE A 564 -18.22 -32.00 11.74
CA PHE A 564 -17.44 -32.67 10.71
C PHE A 564 -18.21 -32.59 9.40
N ALA A 565 -17.55 -32.11 8.35
CA ALA A 565 -18.15 -32.03 7.02
C ALA A 565 -17.22 -32.67 5.98
N LEU A 566 -17.84 -33.40 5.06
CA LEU A 566 -17.21 -33.95 3.87
C LEU A 566 -17.92 -33.35 2.66
N ASN A 567 -17.16 -32.67 1.81
CA ASN A 567 -17.63 -32.05 0.59
C ASN A 567 -17.07 -32.78 -0.62
N PHE A 568 -17.94 -33.02 -1.61
CA PHE A 568 -17.61 -33.66 -2.87
C PHE A 568 -18.21 -32.80 -3.99
N SER A 569 -17.39 -32.34 -4.92
CA SER A 569 -17.85 -31.58 -6.08
C SER A 569 -17.29 -32.17 -7.36
N LEU A 570 -18.19 -32.62 -8.23
CA LEU A 570 -17.88 -33.20 -9.54
C LEU A 570 -18.56 -32.37 -10.64
N PRO A 571 -17.79 -31.60 -11.43
CA PRO A 571 -18.32 -30.91 -12.60
C PRO A 571 -18.89 -31.91 -13.62
N LEU A 572 -20.17 -31.81 -13.96
CA LEU A 572 -20.83 -32.78 -14.85
C LEU A 572 -20.40 -32.65 -16.33
N ASN A 573 -19.73 -31.56 -16.71
CA ASN A 573 -19.18 -31.35 -18.05
C ASN A 573 -18.10 -32.38 -18.44
N LEU A 574 -17.66 -33.22 -17.50
CA LEU A 574 -16.70 -34.30 -17.70
C LEU A 574 -17.38 -35.65 -17.93
N LEU A 575 -18.60 -35.82 -17.42
CA LEU A 575 -19.43 -37.02 -17.59
C LEU A 575 -20.29 -36.93 -18.85
N LEU A 576 -20.58 -35.71 -19.31
CA LEU A 576 -21.30 -35.48 -20.55
C LEU A 576 -20.31 -35.51 -21.72
N PRO A 577 -20.61 -36.22 -22.82
CA PRO A 577 -19.83 -36.10 -24.04
C PRO A 577 -19.71 -34.62 -24.40
N ARG A 578 -18.51 -34.16 -24.78
CA ARG A 578 -18.36 -32.89 -25.48
C ARG A 578 -19.18 -33.00 -26.77
N SER A 579 -20.45 -32.63 -26.72
CA SER A 579 -21.22 -32.39 -27.93
C SER A 579 -20.53 -31.20 -28.61
N ASN A 580 -19.86 -31.47 -29.71
CA ASN A 580 -19.37 -30.46 -30.65
C ASN A 580 -20.56 -29.77 -31.38
N ASP A 581 -21.69 -29.60 -30.70
CA ASP A 581 -22.82 -28.88 -31.26
C ASP A 581 -22.62 -27.41 -30.88
N SER A 582 -21.98 -26.71 -31.82
CA SER A 582 -22.04 -25.27 -31.97
C SER A 582 -23.48 -24.78 -31.96
N TYR A 583 -24.05 -24.53 -30.78
CA TYR A 583 -25.30 -23.79 -30.67
C TYR A 583 -25.04 -22.34 -31.04
N THR A 584 -25.25 -22.01 -32.31
CA THR A 584 -25.38 -20.64 -32.79
C THR A 584 -26.58 -20.03 -32.09
N ARG A 585 -26.31 -19.17 -31.10
CA ARG A 585 -27.32 -18.41 -30.37
C ARG A 585 -27.92 -17.38 -31.35
N LYS A 586 -28.98 -17.76 -32.06
CA LYS A 586 -29.75 -16.83 -32.90
C LYS A 586 -30.50 -15.87 -31.97
N LYS A 587 -29.95 -14.67 -31.79
CA LYS A 587 -30.57 -13.58 -31.05
C LYS A 587 -31.76 -13.09 -31.89
N ILE A 588 -32.98 -13.45 -31.50
CA ILE A 588 -34.19 -12.85 -32.05
C ILE A 588 -34.46 -11.61 -31.21
N THR A 589 -34.23 -10.44 -31.78
CA THR A 589 -34.68 -9.16 -31.24
C THR A 589 -36.10 -8.92 -31.76
N PRO A 590 -37.12 -8.68 -30.92
CA PRO A 590 -38.39 -8.13 -31.39
C PRO A 590 -38.16 -6.68 -31.83
N GLY A 591 -38.74 -6.31 -32.98
CA GLY A 591 -38.61 -4.98 -33.59
C GLY A 591 -39.41 -3.90 -32.89
#